data_AF-A0A259S2G7-F1
#
_entry.id   AF-A0A259S2G7-F1
#
_cell.length_a   1.000
_cell.length_b   1.000
_cell.length_c   1.000
_cell.angle_alpha   90.00
_cell.angle_beta   90.00
_cell.angle_gamma   90.00
#
_symmetry.space_group_name_H-M   'P 1'
#
loop_
_entity.id
_entity.type
_entity.pdbx_description
1 polymer ?
#
loop_
_entity_poly.entity_id
_entity_poly.type
_entity_poly.pdbx_seq_one_letter_code
_entity_poly.pdbx_strand_id
1 'polypeptide(L)'
;MNTFLRRALLTVSGLVLLVAVVGGFAFAGFTVTMAQDFAPLPGRSSAPDAPPRPAAPDRIQVAILLGRGGTVATDAMGPYGVFAASERFDVRTVSSSGAPVALSGGLTTVPDASFEDYESGRL
;
A
#
# COMPACT_ATOMS: atom_id res chain seq x y z
N MET A 1 48.43 14.76 -25.02
CA MET A 1 47.34 13.84 -24.66
C MET A 1 46.78 13.23 -25.93
N ASN A 2 46.83 11.92 -26.07
CA ASN A 2 46.59 11.20 -27.32
C ASN A 2 45.11 11.38 -27.70
N THR A 3 44.81 11.82 -28.92
CA THR A 3 43.43 12.09 -29.38
C THR A 3 42.50 10.89 -29.18
N PHE A 4 43.02 9.67 -29.28
CA PHE A 4 42.33 8.42 -28.96
C PHE A 4 41.92 8.32 -27.48
N LEU A 5 42.83 8.61 -26.55
CA LEU A 5 42.55 8.56 -25.11
C LEU A 5 41.47 9.59 -24.73
N ARG A 6 41.53 10.78 -25.30
CA ARG A 6 40.51 11.82 -25.11
C ARG A 6 39.13 11.39 -25.63
N ARG A 7 39.07 10.77 -26.81
CA ARG A 7 37.81 10.27 -27.39
C ARG A 7 37.22 9.14 -26.55
N ALA A 8 38.04 8.17 -26.13
CA ALA A 8 37.60 7.07 -25.27
C ALA A 8 37.03 7.59 -23.93
N LEU A 9 37.71 8.52 -23.27
CA LEU A 9 37.22 9.15 -22.04
C LEU A 9 35.87 9.85 -22.25
N LEU A 10 35.73 10.64 -23.31
CA LEU A 10 34.47 11.33 -23.61
C LEU A 10 33.32 10.36 -23.89
N THR A 11 33.57 9.27 -24.61
CA THR A 11 32.57 8.24 -24.88
C THR A 11 32.13 7.54 -23.59
N VAL A 12 33.07 7.16 -22.72
CA VAL A 12 32.75 6.54 -21.43
C VAL A 12 31.97 7.51 -20.55
N SER A 13 32.43 8.76 -20.41
CA SER A 13 31.70 9.78 -19.64
C SER A 13 30.31 10.04 -20.20
N GLY A 14 30.16 10.07 -21.53
CA GLY A 14 28.86 10.20 -22.19
C GLY A 14 27.93 9.03 -21.90
N LEU A 15 28.44 7.80 -21.91
CA LEU A 15 27.67 6.61 -21.56
C LEU A 15 27.25 6.61 -20.09
N VAL A 16 28.14 7.00 -19.19
CA VAL A 16 27.84 7.14 -17.75
C VAL A 16 26.76 8.20 -17.55
N LEU A 17 26.88 9.36 -18.21
CA LEU A 17 25.88 10.42 -18.14
C LEU A 17 24.53 9.95 -18.67
N LEU A 18 24.50 9.23 -19.80
CA LEU A 18 23.28 8.66 -20.36
C LEU A 18 22.59 7.71 -19.38
N VAL A 19 23.34 6.77 -18.80
CA VAL A 19 22.81 5.81 -17.82
C VAL A 19 22.30 6.53 -16.57
N ALA A 20 23.06 7.50 -16.07
CA ALA A 20 22.66 8.29 -14.90
C ALA A 20 21.37 9.07 -15.15
N VAL A 21 21.23 9.69 -16.33
CA VAL A 21 20.04 10.46 -16.69
C VAL A 21 18.83 9.54 -16.85
N VAL A 22 18.93 8.46 -17.65
CA VAL A 22 17.82 7.54 -17.87
C VAL A 22 17.41 6.84 -16.58
N GLY A 23 18.38 6.35 -15.80
CA GLY A 23 18.13 5.73 -14.52
C GLY A 23 17.51 6.71 -13.51
N GLY A 24 17.98 7.95 -13.47
CA GLY A 24 17.44 9.00 -12.62
C GLY A 24 15.98 9.31 -12.94
N PHE A 25 15.63 9.45 -14.23
CA PHE A 25 14.25 9.67 -14.65
C PHE A 25 13.34 8.49 -14.33
N ALA A 26 13.78 7.26 -14.60
CA ALA A 26 13.00 6.06 -14.29
C ALA A 26 12.75 5.94 -12.78
N PHE A 27 13.79 6.17 -11.96
CA PHE A 27 13.66 6.15 -10.51
C PHE A 27 12.72 7.23 -10.00
N ALA A 28 12.88 8.49 -10.43
CA ALA A 28 12.02 9.59 -10.03
C ALA A 28 10.55 9.38 -10.48
N GLY A 29 10.33 8.88 -11.69
CA GLY A 29 8.99 8.56 -12.19
C GLY A 29 8.32 7.47 -11.37
N PHE A 30 9.06 6.39 -11.07
CA PHE A 30 8.57 5.31 -10.22
C PHE A 30 8.22 5.79 -8.81
N THR A 31 9.11 6.56 -8.15
CA THR A 31 8.88 7.02 -6.78
C THR A 31 7.69 7.96 -6.69
N VAL A 32 7.54 8.89 -7.64
CA VAL A 32 6.38 9.80 -7.68
C VAL A 32 5.10 9.03 -7.94
N THR A 33 5.08 8.13 -8.93
CA THR A 33 3.88 7.36 -9.29
C THR A 33 3.43 6.49 -8.11
N MET A 34 4.36 5.79 -7.45
CA MET A 34 4.02 4.95 -6.29
C MET A 34 3.57 5.77 -5.09
N ALA A 35 4.19 6.92 -4.84
CA ALA A 35 3.76 7.82 -3.76
C ALA A 35 2.35 8.35 -4.00
N GLN A 36 1.96 8.60 -5.25
CA GLN A 36 0.60 9.02 -5.60
C GLN A 36 -0.41 7.87 -5.52
N ASP A 37 -0.04 6.69 -6.02
CA ASP A 37 -0.94 5.52 -6.07
C ASP A 37 -1.34 5.03 -4.67
N PHE A 38 -0.43 5.17 -3.70
CA PHE A 38 -0.63 4.79 -2.30
C PHE A 38 -0.72 5.99 -1.34
N ALA A 39 -1.10 7.17 -1.83
CA ALA A 39 -1.38 8.32 -0.96
C ALA A 39 -2.72 8.10 -0.23
N PRO A 40 -2.74 7.99 1.12
CA PRO A 40 -4.00 7.91 1.84
C PRO A 40 -4.74 9.24 1.71
N LEU A 41 -6.02 9.20 1.38
CA LEU A 41 -6.88 10.37 1.49
C LEU A 41 -6.95 10.75 2.98
N PRO A 42 -6.80 12.04 3.33
CA PRO A 42 -6.98 12.48 4.71
C PRO A 42 -8.39 12.07 5.14
N GLY A 43 -8.47 11.26 6.20
CA GLY A 43 -9.74 10.93 6.83
C GLY A 43 -10.48 12.22 7.15
N ARG A 44 -11.80 12.27 6.93
CA ARG A 44 -12.59 13.43 7.34
C ARG A 44 -12.42 13.60 8.84
N SER A 45 -11.57 14.52 9.28
CA SER A 45 -11.24 14.76 10.70
C SER A 45 -12.42 15.17 11.57
N SER A 46 -13.62 15.31 10.99
CA SER A 46 -14.86 15.70 11.65
C SER A 46 -15.85 14.54 11.83
N ALA A 47 -15.58 13.36 11.27
CA ALA A 47 -16.42 12.19 11.51
C ALA A 47 -15.99 11.54 12.84
N PRO A 48 -16.92 11.28 13.78
CA PRO A 48 -16.63 10.48 14.95
C PRO A 48 -16.09 9.12 14.52
N ASP A 49 -15.12 8.58 15.26
CA ASP A 49 -14.68 7.19 15.05
C ASP A 49 -15.90 6.27 15.12
N ALA A 50 -16.05 5.43 14.09
CA ALA A 50 -17.08 4.42 14.09
C ALA A 50 -16.82 3.47 15.27
N PRO A 51 -17.86 3.11 16.05
CA PRO A 51 -17.67 2.15 17.12
C PRO A 51 -17.15 0.81 16.55
N PRO A 52 -16.29 0.09 17.29
CA PRO A 52 -15.76 -1.18 16.83
C PRO A 52 -16.90 -2.15 16.49
N ARG A 53 -16.77 -2.86 15.37
CA ARG A 53 -17.73 -3.90 15.00
C ARG A 53 -17.60 -5.08 15.99
N PRO A 54 -18.69 -5.53 16.64
CA PRO A 54 -18.62 -6.68 17.55
C PRO A 54 -18.18 -7.98 16.84
N ALA A 55 -17.39 -8.80 17.53
CA ALA A 55 -17.09 -10.19 17.17
C ALA A 55 -18.35 -11.00 16.88
N ALA A 56 -18.32 -11.80 15.80
CA ALA A 56 -19.33 -12.82 15.51
C ALA A 56 -18.73 -14.22 15.79
N PRO A 57 -18.76 -14.71 17.04
CA PRO A 57 -18.03 -15.91 17.46
C PRO A 57 -18.57 -17.20 16.85
N ASP A 58 -19.77 -17.17 16.28
CA ASP A 58 -20.41 -18.28 15.56
C ASP A 58 -19.95 -18.39 14.10
N ARG A 59 -19.14 -17.43 13.61
CA ARG A 59 -18.65 -17.36 12.22
C ARG A 59 -17.16 -17.65 12.13
N ILE A 60 -16.73 -18.10 10.95
CA ILE A 60 -15.32 -18.30 10.65
C ILE A 60 -14.66 -16.92 10.46
N GLN A 61 -13.70 -16.59 11.31
CA GLN A 61 -12.97 -15.33 11.22
C GLN A 61 -12.03 -15.31 10.01
N VAL A 62 -12.04 -14.21 9.27
CA VAL A 62 -11.13 -13.96 8.14
C VAL A 62 -10.54 -12.57 8.28
N ALA A 63 -9.22 -12.50 8.42
CA ALA A 63 -8.48 -11.25 8.43
C ALA A 63 -7.89 -10.96 7.04
N ILE A 64 -8.23 -9.80 6.49
CA ILE A 64 -7.63 -9.23 5.29
C ILE A 64 -6.60 -8.19 5.74
N LEU A 65 -5.32 -8.53 5.69
CA LEU A 65 -4.25 -7.67 6.18
C LEU A 65 -4.00 -6.51 5.21
N LEU A 66 -3.94 -5.31 5.76
CA LEU A 66 -3.61 -4.08 5.06
C LEU A 66 -2.23 -3.60 5.53
N GLY A 67 -1.35 -3.36 4.56
CA GLY A 67 0.01 -2.88 4.80
C GLY A 67 0.03 -1.39 5.14
N ARG A 68 0.93 -0.98 6.05
CA ARG A 68 1.11 0.43 6.44
C ARG A 68 1.49 1.35 5.27
N GLY A 69 2.21 0.83 4.27
CA GLY A 69 2.59 1.54 3.05
C GLY A 69 1.53 1.48 1.95
N GLY A 70 0.36 0.90 2.23
CA GLY A 70 -0.70 0.63 1.28
C GLY A 70 -0.74 -0.83 0.84
N THR A 71 -1.82 -1.20 0.14
CA THR A 71 -2.03 -2.57 -0.36
C THR A 71 -2.68 -2.54 -1.73
N VAL A 72 -2.34 -3.49 -2.60
CA VAL A 72 -2.99 -3.60 -3.91
C VAL A 72 -4.48 -3.85 -3.70
N ALA A 73 -5.32 -2.99 -4.27
CA ALA A 73 -6.75 -2.97 -4.00
C ALA A 73 -7.42 -4.31 -4.32
N THR A 74 -7.04 -4.95 -5.43
CA THR A 74 -7.60 -6.24 -5.85
C THR A 74 -7.16 -7.40 -4.95
N ASP A 75 -5.95 -7.34 -4.41
CA ASP A 75 -5.40 -8.39 -3.54
C ASP A 75 -6.07 -8.36 -2.16
N ALA A 76 -6.52 -7.19 -1.71
CA ALA A 76 -7.32 -7.06 -0.49
C ALA A 76 -8.82 -7.29 -0.76
N MET A 77 -9.39 -6.55 -1.71
CA MET A 77 -10.84 -6.48 -1.90
C MET A 77 -11.43 -7.65 -2.69
N GLY A 78 -10.63 -8.33 -3.52
CA GLY A 78 -11.06 -9.56 -4.19
C GLY A 78 -11.42 -10.64 -3.18
N PRO A 79 -10.47 -11.08 -2.32
CA PRO A 79 -10.76 -12.03 -1.26
C PRO A 79 -11.82 -11.53 -0.27
N TYR A 80 -11.77 -10.24 0.12
CA TYR A 80 -12.79 -9.65 0.99
C TYR A 80 -14.20 -9.89 0.44
N GLY A 81 -14.44 -9.53 -0.83
CA GLY A 81 -15.74 -9.68 -1.47
C GLY A 81 -16.20 -11.13 -1.56
N VAL A 82 -15.29 -12.06 -1.85
CA VAL A 82 -15.60 -13.51 -1.92
C VAL A 82 -16.06 -14.03 -0.56
N PHE A 83 -15.34 -13.73 0.52
CA PHE A 83 -15.72 -14.21 1.85
C PHE A 83 -16.95 -13.47 2.40
N ALA A 84 -17.03 -12.15 2.19
CA ALA A 84 -18.12 -11.32 2.70
C ALA A 84 -19.48 -11.64 2.04
N ALA A 85 -19.47 -12.30 0.87
CA ALA A 85 -20.69 -12.78 0.21
C ALA A 85 -21.42 -13.91 0.97
N SER A 86 -20.80 -14.49 2.00
CA SER A 86 -21.38 -15.58 2.80
C SER A 86 -21.46 -15.21 4.28
N GLU A 87 -22.64 -15.40 4.89
CA GLU A 87 -22.87 -15.16 6.31
C GLU A 87 -22.07 -16.09 7.24
N ARG A 88 -21.43 -17.14 6.70
CA ARG A 88 -20.55 -18.03 7.48
C ARG A 88 -19.24 -17.38 7.91
N PHE A 89 -18.85 -16.26 7.30
CA PHE A 89 -17.58 -15.61 7.57
C PHE A 89 -17.78 -14.27 8.29
N ASP A 90 -16.90 -13.99 9.25
CA ASP A 90 -16.71 -12.65 9.83
C ASP A 90 -15.42 -12.08 9.24
N VAL A 91 -15.57 -11.32 8.16
CA VAL A 91 -14.46 -10.78 7.39
C VAL A 91 -14.12 -9.39 7.89
N ARG A 92 -12.85 -9.16 8.22
CA ARG A 92 -12.34 -7.88 8.70
C ARG A 92 -11.07 -7.48 8.00
N THR A 93 -10.97 -6.20 7.69
CA THR A 93 -9.71 -5.57 7.33
C THR A 93 -8.89 -5.25 8.58
N VAL A 94 -7.61 -5.63 8.58
CA VAL A 94 -6.74 -5.50 9.76
C VAL A 94 -5.45 -4.78 9.38
N SER A 95 -5.05 -3.79 10.17
CA SER A 95 -3.83 -3.01 9.94
C SER A 95 -3.03 -2.82 11.23
N SER A 96 -1.90 -2.12 11.15
CA SER A 96 -1.12 -1.73 12.34
C SER A 96 -1.85 -0.74 13.26
N SER A 97 -2.87 -0.03 12.76
CA SER A 97 -3.70 0.91 13.52
C SER A 97 -5.05 1.10 12.83
N GLY A 98 -6.01 1.76 13.50
CA GLY A 98 -7.29 2.18 12.90
C GLY A 98 -7.19 3.39 11.97
N ALA A 99 -5.98 3.86 11.65
CA ALA A 99 -5.81 4.98 10.73
C ALA A 99 -6.16 4.58 9.28
N PRO A 100 -6.63 5.52 8.43
CA PRO A 100 -6.88 5.24 7.02
C PRO A 100 -5.65 4.68 6.31
N VAL A 101 -5.85 3.62 5.52
CA VAL A 101 -4.82 2.94 4.73
C VAL A 101 -5.14 3.12 3.24
N ALA A 102 -4.12 3.46 2.46
CA ALA A 102 -4.24 3.56 1.02
C ALA A 102 -4.35 2.18 0.35
N LEU A 103 -5.17 2.09 -0.68
CA LEU A 103 -5.20 0.99 -1.61
C LEU A 103 -4.77 1.49 -2.99
N SER A 104 -4.05 0.66 -3.75
CA SER A 104 -3.61 1.01 -5.11
C SER A 104 -4.77 1.52 -5.96
N GLY A 105 -4.50 2.45 -6.88
CA GLY A 105 -5.53 3.12 -7.66
C GLY A 105 -6.18 4.31 -6.93
N GLY A 106 -5.55 4.83 -5.86
CA GLY A 106 -5.99 6.02 -5.15
C GLY A 106 -7.20 5.84 -4.24
N LEU A 107 -7.53 4.60 -3.87
CA LEU A 107 -8.60 4.30 -2.92
C LEU A 107 -8.07 4.38 -1.48
N THR A 108 -8.93 4.64 -0.51
CA THR A 108 -8.56 4.64 0.91
C THR A 108 -9.64 3.92 1.71
N THR A 109 -9.22 3.10 2.66
CA THR A 109 -10.11 2.37 3.56
C THR A 109 -9.71 2.59 5.00
N VAL A 110 -10.69 2.57 5.90
CA VAL A 110 -10.44 2.54 7.35
C VAL A 110 -10.44 1.06 7.75
N PRO A 111 -9.37 0.55 8.39
CA PRO A 111 -9.34 -0.82 8.88
C PRO A 111 -10.41 -1.06 9.94
N ASP A 112 -11.03 -2.24 9.91
CA ASP A 112 -12.02 -2.66 10.93
C ASP A 112 -11.36 -2.91 12.29
N ALA A 113 -10.08 -3.31 12.29
CA ALA A 113 -9.33 -3.68 13.47
C ALA A 113 -7.82 -3.42 13.33
N SER A 114 -7.14 -3.36 14.46
CA SER A 114 -5.69 -3.34 14.54
C SER A 114 -5.09 -4.71 14.88
N PHE A 115 -3.77 -4.86 14.71
CA PHE A 115 -3.05 -6.04 15.21
C PHE A 115 -3.20 -6.22 16.73
N GLU A 116 -3.29 -5.12 17.49
CA GLU A 116 -3.53 -5.16 18.94
C GLU A 116 -4.93 -5.73 19.26
N ASP A 117 -5.94 -5.41 18.46
CA ASP A 117 -7.28 -5.99 18.62
C ASP A 117 -7.25 -7.51 18.38
N TYR A 118 -6.48 -7.97 17.40
CA TYR A 118 -6.28 -9.40 17.13
C TYR A 118 -5.54 -10.10 18.29
N GLU A 119 -4.42 -9.55 18.76
CA GLU A 119 -3.64 -10.13 19.86
C GLU A 119 -4.42 -10.19 21.18
N SER A 120 -5.27 -9.19 21.43
CA SER A 120 -6.12 -9.14 22.62
C SER A 120 -7.34 -10.09 22.57
N GLY A 121 -7.59 -10.77 21.44
CA GLY A 121 -8.75 -11.63 21.26
C GLY A 121 -10.08 -10.86 21.18
N ARG A 122 -10.04 -9.57 20.80
CA ARG A 122 -11.23 -8.73 20.59
C ARG A 122 -11.90 -8.97 19.24
N LEU A 123 -11.36 -9.86 18.40
CA LEU A 123 -11.89 -10.24 17.10
C LEU A 123 -12.65 -11.57 17.14
#